data_AF-A0A212KW34-F1
#
_entry.id   AF-A0A212KW34-F1
#
_cell.length_a   1.000
_cell.length_b   1.000
_cell.length_c   1.000
_cell.angle_alpha   90.00
_cell.angle_beta   90.00
_cell.angle_gamma   90.00
#
_symmetry.space_group_name_H-M   'P 1'
#
loop_
_entity.id
_entity.type
_entity.pdbx_description
1 polymer ?
#
loop_
_entity_poly.entity_id
_entity_poly.type
_entity_poly.pdbx_seq_one_letter_code
_entity_poly.pdbx_strand_id
1 'polypeptide(L)'
;MQRTKQPPFKKRDIDPPARLKSLQQWFAGIISQPLNPDGTISAMTPAGSSTTTEASKYISPGHKLKPHERIQIYSQQCWWRFYSTFHSTFPLLTRLFGRDDFNRSIATPYMQCYPSQNWSLHWLGDRLPHWIKEHYIGDDKPLVYHAAVVDWCYLHCQIAA
;
A
#
# COMPACT_ATOMS: atom_id res chain seq x y z
N MET A 1 14.21 -21.31 -8.91
CA MET A 1 13.56 -21.68 -7.64
C MET A 1 12.06 -21.59 -7.81
N GLN A 2 11.36 -22.69 -7.54
CA GLN A 2 9.93 -22.81 -7.80
C GLN A 2 9.17 -21.93 -6.81
N ARG A 3 8.28 -21.08 -7.34
CA ARG A 3 7.21 -20.38 -6.63
C ARG A 3 6.55 -21.37 -5.65
N THR A 4 6.95 -21.41 -4.38
CA THR A 4 6.08 -21.98 -3.35
C THR A 4 4.97 -20.96 -3.16
N LYS A 5 4.02 -20.97 -4.11
CA LYS A 5 2.73 -20.33 -3.96
C LYS A 5 2.20 -20.88 -2.64
N GLN A 6 2.26 -20.07 -1.59
CA GLN A 6 1.52 -20.34 -0.37
C GLN A 6 0.11 -20.70 -0.84
N PRO A 7 -0.44 -21.87 -0.44
CA PRO A 7 -1.68 -22.37 -1.01
C PRO A 7 -2.70 -21.22 -0.95
N PRO A 8 -3.39 -20.92 -2.06
CA PRO A 8 -4.33 -19.81 -2.08
C PRO A 8 -5.23 -19.99 -0.87
N PHE A 9 -5.38 -18.92 -0.07
CA PHE A 9 -6.32 -18.92 1.05
C PHE A 9 -7.60 -19.54 0.50
N LYS A 10 -7.98 -20.72 1.02
CA LYS A 10 -9.13 -21.45 0.50
C LYS A 10 -10.31 -20.54 0.78
N LYS A 11 -10.72 -19.74 -0.22
CA LYS A 11 -11.89 -18.87 -0.12
C LYS A 11 -13.01 -19.82 0.27
N ARG A 12 -13.44 -19.74 1.52
CA ARG A 12 -14.69 -20.37 1.90
C ARG A 12 -15.72 -19.67 1.02
N ASP A 13 -16.50 -20.46 0.30
CA ASP A 13 -17.53 -19.97 -0.61
C ASP A 13 -18.70 -19.45 0.21
N ILE A 14 -18.43 -18.38 0.96
CA ILE A 14 -19.36 -17.67 1.80
C ILE A 14 -19.70 -16.44 0.98
N ASP A 15 -20.91 -16.36 0.47
CA ASP A 15 -21.42 -15.10 -0.07
C ASP A 15 -21.75 -14.20 1.13
N PRO A 16 -20.94 -13.16 1.42
CA PRO A 16 -21.22 -12.30 2.55
C PRO A 16 -22.54 -11.55 2.30
N PRO A 17 -23.31 -11.22 3.35
CA PRO A 17 -24.48 -10.36 3.20
C PRO A 17 -24.13 -9.08 2.43
N ALA A 18 -24.99 -8.65 1.51
CA ALA A 18 -24.71 -7.53 0.61
C ALA A 18 -24.22 -6.27 1.35
N ARG A 19 -24.80 -5.97 2.52
CA ARG A 19 -24.40 -4.85 3.37
C ARG A 19 -22.94 -4.94 3.84
N LEU A 20 -22.48 -6.14 4.22
CA LEU A 20 -21.10 -6.35 4.65
C LEU A 20 -20.14 -6.17 3.47
N LYS A 21 -20.49 -6.72 2.31
CA LYS A 21 -19.72 -6.56 1.08
C LYS A 21 -19.54 -5.09 0.72
N SER A 22 -20.62 -4.30 0.75
CA SER A 22 -20.58 -2.86 0.49
C SER A 22 -19.72 -2.12 1.52
N LEU A 23 -19.85 -2.44 2.81
CA LEU A 23 -19.02 -1.84 3.86
C LEU A 23 -17.53 -2.15 3.66
N GLN A 24 -17.18 -3.39 3.33
CA GLN A 24 -15.80 -3.83 3.09
C GLN A 24 -15.20 -3.15 1.86
N GLN A 25 -15.95 -3.06 0.76
CA GLN A 25 -15.53 -2.37 -0.46
C GLN A 25 -15.32 -0.88 -0.22
N TRP A 26 -16.24 -0.25 0.51
CA TRP A 26 -16.13 1.15 0.89
C TRP A 26 -14.90 1.40 1.77
N PHE A 27 -14.74 0.61 2.84
CA PHE A 27 -13.63 0.76 3.77
C PHE A 27 -12.28 0.57 3.06
N ALA A 28 -12.15 -0.52 2.29
CA ALA A 28 -10.95 -0.80 1.51
C ALA A 28 -10.66 0.28 0.47
N GLY A 29 -11.70 0.80 -0.18
CA GLY A 29 -11.58 1.89 -1.16
C GLY A 29 -11.00 3.17 -0.56
N ILE A 30 -11.39 3.54 0.67
CA ILE A 30 -10.85 4.73 1.34
C ILE A 30 -9.42 4.51 1.83
N ILE A 31 -9.15 3.42 2.56
CA ILE A 31 -7.82 3.23 3.16
C ILE A 31 -6.72 2.94 2.13
N SER A 32 -7.10 2.48 0.93
CA SER A 32 -6.15 2.20 -0.15
C SER A 32 -5.83 3.42 -1.00
N GLN A 33 -6.54 4.54 -0.82
CA GLN A 33 -6.15 5.79 -1.47
C GLN A 33 -4.87 6.34 -0.83
N PRO A 34 -3.94 6.88 -1.65
CA PRO A 34 -2.76 7.56 -1.12
C PRO A 34 -3.17 8.72 -0.22
N LEU A 35 -2.37 8.93 0.82
CA LEU A 35 -2.48 10.11 1.65
C LEU A 35 -2.10 11.34 0.83
N ASN A 36 -2.73 12.46 1.17
CA ASN A 36 -2.33 13.77 0.70
C ASN A 36 -0.91 14.11 1.20
N PRO A 37 -0.23 15.11 0.61
CA PRO A 37 1.10 15.53 1.07
C PRO A 37 1.18 15.93 2.55
N ASP A 38 0.08 16.41 3.13
CA ASP A 38 -0.03 16.75 4.56
C ASP A 38 -0.31 15.52 5.46
N GLY A 39 -0.37 14.32 4.89
CA GLY A 39 -0.63 13.06 5.58
C GLY A 39 -2.11 12.81 5.87
N THR A 40 -3.04 13.63 5.36
CA THR A 40 -4.48 13.43 5.53
C THR A 40 -5.06 12.50 4.45
N ILE A 41 -6.28 12.01 4.66
CA ILE A 41 -7.01 11.27 3.62
C ILE A 41 -7.63 12.23 2.60
N SER A 42 -7.88 11.75 1.38
CA SER A 42 -8.60 12.54 0.37
C SER A 42 -9.95 13.03 0.88
N ALA A 43 -10.28 14.28 0.55
CA ALA A 43 -11.60 14.86 0.85
C ALA A 43 -12.74 14.16 0.08
N MET A 44 -12.39 13.45 -1.00
CA MET A 44 -13.33 12.73 -1.87
C MET A 44 -13.02 11.24 -1.89
N THR A 45 -14.06 10.42 -1.74
CA THR A 45 -13.97 8.97 -1.87
C THR A 45 -13.78 8.56 -3.34
N PRO A 46 -13.38 7.31 -3.64
CA PRO A 46 -13.24 6.85 -5.02
C PRO A 46 -14.53 6.96 -5.84
N ALA A 47 -15.69 7.00 -5.16
CA ALA A 47 -17.00 7.20 -5.77
C ALA A 47 -17.34 8.68 -6.05
N GLY A 48 -16.42 9.62 -5.77
CA GLY A 48 -16.60 11.05 -6.01
C GLY A 48 -17.45 11.78 -4.95
N SER A 49 -17.77 11.12 -3.83
CA SER A 49 -18.55 11.71 -2.73
C SER A 49 -17.64 12.24 -1.62
N SER A 50 -18.13 13.20 -0.83
CA SER A 50 -17.37 13.70 0.33
C SER A 50 -17.08 12.60 1.34
N THR A 51 -15.80 12.42 1.68
CA THR A 51 -15.33 11.44 2.68
C THR A 51 -15.98 11.67 4.04
N THR A 52 -16.20 12.92 4.45
CA THR A 52 -16.87 13.28 5.70
C THR A 52 -18.31 12.76 5.76
N THR A 53 -19.06 12.98 4.67
CA THR A 53 -20.45 12.54 4.56
C THR A 53 -20.55 11.03 4.51
N GLU A 54 -19.69 10.37 3.73
CA GLU A 54 -19.70 8.90 3.63
C GLU A 54 -19.26 8.21 4.92
N ALA A 55 -18.21 8.70 5.58
CA ALA A 55 -17.72 8.13 6.84
C ALA A 55 -18.83 8.12 7.91
N SER A 56 -19.66 9.16 7.95
CA SER A 56 -20.76 9.27 8.91
C SER A 56 -21.88 8.24 8.68
N LYS A 57 -21.98 7.65 7.48
CA LYS A 57 -22.94 6.56 7.18
C LYS A 57 -22.50 5.21 7.76
N TYR A 58 -21.19 4.98 7.85
CA TYR A 58 -20.63 3.67 8.19
C TYR A 58 -19.93 3.62 9.56
N ILE A 59 -19.45 4.75 10.07
CA ILE A 59 -18.68 4.83 11.30
C ILE A 59 -19.45 5.69 12.30
N SER A 60 -19.78 5.11 13.45
CA SER A 60 -20.39 5.86 14.55
C SER A 60 -19.44 6.95 15.08
N PRO A 61 -19.93 8.14 15.44
CA PRO A 61 -19.10 9.15 16.08
C PRO A 61 -18.57 8.64 17.42
N GLY A 62 -17.33 9.02 17.76
CA GLY A 62 -16.75 8.78 19.08
C GLY A 62 -16.86 10.03 19.96
N HIS A 63 -16.53 9.88 21.24
CA HIS A 63 -16.54 11.02 22.18
C HIS A 63 -15.52 12.12 21.82
N LYS A 64 -14.37 11.74 21.24
CA LYS A 64 -13.28 12.69 20.89
C LYS A 64 -13.07 12.86 19.39
N LEU A 65 -13.58 11.93 18.58
CA LEU A 65 -13.26 11.85 17.15
C LEU A 65 -14.53 11.67 16.34
N LYS A 66 -14.67 12.51 15.32
CA LYS A 66 -15.69 12.41 14.28
C LYS A 66 -15.41 11.18 13.39
N PRO A 67 -16.43 10.66 12.69
CA PRO A 67 -16.30 9.48 11.84
C PRO A 67 -15.13 9.53 10.84
N HIS A 68 -14.93 10.66 10.17
CA HIS A 68 -13.85 10.84 9.19
C HIS A 68 -12.46 10.88 9.81
N GLU A 69 -12.32 11.45 11.01
CA GLU A 69 -11.05 11.49 11.76
C GLU A 69 -10.64 10.07 12.18
N ARG A 70 -11.62 9.22 12.53
CA ARG A 70 -11.35 7.81 12.86
C ARG A 70 -10.80 7.05 11.66
N ILE A 71 -11.45 7.14 10.49
CA ILE A 71 -10.97 6.45 9.29
C ILE A 71 -9.63 7.02 8.81
N GLN A 72 -9.39 8.32 8.99
CA GLN A 72 -8.09 8.93 8.68
C GLN A 72 -6.96 8.28 9.46
N ILE A 73 -7.12 8.10 10.79
CA ILE A 73 -6.10 7.44 11.62
C ILE A 73 -5.80 6.02 11.12
N TYR A 74 -6.84 5.27 10.74
CA TYR A 74 -6.64 3.92 10.18
C TYR A 74 -5.88 3.95 8.84
N SER A 75 -6.29 4.84 7.92
CA SER A 75 -5.60 4.99 6.63
C SER A 75 -4.13 5.37 6.83
N GLN A 76 -3.85 6.34 7.70
CA GLN A 76 -2.50 6.75 8.07
C GLN A 76 -1.65 5.58 8.58
N GLN A 77 -2.18 4.79 9.52
CA GLN A 77 -1.49 3.62 10.04
C GLN A 77 -1.20 2.57 8.96
N CYS A 78 -2.13 2.33 8.04
CA CYS A 78 -1.92 1.42 6.91
C CYS A 78 -0.77 1.91 6.02
N TRP A 79 -0.80 3.17 5.60
CA TRP A 79 0.23 3.74 4.73
C TRP A 79 1.61 3.83 5.38
N TRP A 80 1.69 4.23 6.65
CA TRP A 80 2.96 4.24 7.38
C TRP A 80 3.55 2.83 7.54
N ARG A 81 2.70 1.80 7.70
CA ARG A 81 3.16 0.40 7.69
C ARG A 81 3.69 -0.01 6.32
N PHE A 82 3.05 0.41 5.22
CA PHE A 82 3.56 0.15 3.88
C PHE A 82 4.92 0.80 3.66
N TYR A 83 5.06 2.10 3.95
CA TYR A 83 6.34 2.80 3.82
C TYR A 83 7.44 2.16 4.66
N SER A 84 7.14 1.84 5.92
CA SER A 84 8.10 1.15 6.80
C SER A 84 8.53 -0.20 6.24
N THR A 85 7.58 -0.96 5.68
CA THR A 85 7.87 -2.24 5.01
C THR A 85 8.77 -2.04 3.80
N PHE A 86 8.49 -1.05 2.95
CA PHE A 86 9.36 -0.75 1.81
C PHE A 86 10.75 -0.34 2.25
N HIS A 87 10.89 0.49 3.28
CA HIS A 87 12.20 0.92 3.78
C HIS A 87 13.04 -0.25 4.29
N SER A 88 12.40 -1.22 4.96
CA SER A 88 13.07 -2.44 5.41
C SER A 88 13.37 -3.42 4.28
N THR A 89 12.54 -3.45 3.24
CA THR A 89 12.67 -4.35 2.08
C THR A 89 13.70 -3.83 1.07
N PHE A 90 13.78 -2.51 0.91
CA PHE A 90 14.63 -1.83 -0.07
C PHE A 90 15.55 -0.79 0.59
N PRO A 91 16.46 -1.20 1.50
CA PRO A 91 17.28 -0.27 2.26
C PRO A 91 18.29 0.48 1.39
N LEU A 92 18.89 -0.14 0.37
CA LEU A 92 19.82 0.54 -0.55
C LEU A 92 19.06 1.60 -1.36
N LEU A 93 17.95 1.21 -1.96
CA LEU A 93 17.13 2.11 -2.76
C LEU A 93 16.57 3.26 -1.91
N THR A 94 16.11 2.99 -0.70
CA THR A 94 15.66 4.02 0.26
C THR A 94 16.79 5.00 0.59
N ARG A 95 18.04 4.54 0.68
CA ARG A 95 19.19 5.40 0.97
C ARG A 95 19.61 6.25 -0.24
N LEU A 96 19.43 5.77 -1.47
CA LEU A 96 19.74 6.53 -2.69
C LEU A 96 18.85 7.78 -2.83
N PHE A 97 17.55 7.66 -2.52
CA PHE A 97 16.60 8.76 -2.61
C PHE A 97 16.44 9.55 -1.30
N GLY A 98 16.69 8.90 -0.15
CA GLY A 98 16.14 9.37 1.13
C GLY A 98 14.70 8.94 1.31
N ARG A 99 14.23 8.87 2.57
CA ARG A 99 12.93 8.26 2.91
C ARG A 99 11.74 8.98 2.27
N ASP A 100 11.74 10.30 2.29
CA ASP A 100 10.59 11.09 1.83
C ASP A 100 10.48 11.07 0.29
N ASP A 101 11.60 11.26 -0.40
CA ASP A 101 11.63 11.19 -1.87
C ASP A 101 11.40 9.76 -2.36
N PHE A 102 11.90 8.73 -1.66
CA PHE A 102 11.55 7.36 -1.96
C PHE A 102 10.04 7.12 -1.82
N ASN A 103 9.41 7.59 -0.73
CA ASN A 103 7.97 7.44 -0.53
C ASN A 103 7.18 8.12 -1.65
N ARG A 104 7.54 9.36 -1.99
CA ARG A 104 6.82 10.17 -2.98
C ARG A 104 7.03 9.67 -4.41
N SER A 105 8.26 9.37 -4.79
CA SER A 105 8.64 9.12 -6.19
C SER A 105 8.60 7.63 -6.56
N ILE A 106 8.72 6.73 -5.59
CA ILE A 106 8.79 5.28 -5.83
C ILE A 106 7.61 4.56 -5.17
N ALA A 107 7.51 4.59 -3.83
CA ALA A 107 6.58 3.73 -3.10
C ALA A 107 5.11 4.03 -3.39
N THR A 108 4.70 5.30 -3.35
CA THR A 108 3.31 5.71 -3.59
C THR A 108 2.89 5.44 -5.04
N PRO A 109 3.65 5.88 -6.07
CA PRO A 109 3.32 5.57 -7.47
C PRO A 109 3.28 4.06 -7.76
N TYR A 110 4.22 3.29 -7.20
CA TYR A 110 4.21 1.83 -7.29
C TYR A 110 2.92 1.23 -6.70
N MET A 111 2.52 1.65 -5.50
CA MET A 111 1.31 1.16 -4.82
C MET A 111 0.03 1.52 -5.58
N GLN A 112 0.01 2.64 -6.28
CA GLN A 112 -1.12 3.02 -7.14
C GLN A 112 -1.25 2.08 -8.36
N CYS A 113 -0.13 1.65 -8.94
CA CYS A 113 -0.14 0.69 -10.06
C CYS A 113 -0.35 -0.76 -9.60
N TYR A 114 0.19 -1.12 -8.44
CA TYR A 114 0.26 -2.48 -7.92
C TYR A 114 -0.29 -2.55 -6.49
N PRO A 115 -1.62 -2.36 -6.28
CA PRO A 115 -2.21 -2.47 -4.96
C PRO A 115 -1.97 -3.87 -4.38
N SER A 116 -1.74 -3.94 -3.07
CA SER A 116 -1.46 -5.22 -2.39
C SER A 116 -2.62 -6.20 -2.55
N GLN A 117 -2.40 -7.29 -3.28
CA GLN A 117 -3.40 -8.36 -3.46
C GLN A 117 -3.22 -9.51 -2.45
N ASN A 118 -2.17 -9.45 -1.65
CA ASN A 118 -1.81 -10.48 -0.69
C ASN A 118 -1.89 -9.91 0.74
N TRP A 119 -2.28 -10.76 1.69
CA TRP A 119 -2.33 -10.43 3.11
C TRP A 119 -0.93 -10.31 3.72
N SER A 120 0.07 -10.94 3.10
CA SER A 120 1.45 -10.90 3.56
C SER A 120 2.19 -9.71 2.98
N LEU A 121 2.65 -8.81 3.87
CA LEU A 121 3.50 -7.67 3.54
C LEU A 121 4.88 -8.08 3.00
N HIS A 122 5.29 -9.33 3.21
CA HIS A 122 6.56 -9.85 2.68
C HIS A 122 6.66 -9.70 1.15
N TRP A 123 5.53 -9.89 0.45
CA TRP A 123 5.48 -9.82 -1.01
C TRP A 123 5.13 -8.44 -1.55
N LEU A 124 5.04 -7.42 -0.69
CA LEU A 124 4.56 -6.08 -1.09
C LEU A 124 5.41 -5.48 -2.22
N GLY A 125 6.72 -5.71 -2.18
CA GLY A 125 7.69 -5.16 -3.13
C GLY A 125 8.06 -6.05 -4.32
N ASP A 126 7.42 -7.21 -4.49
CA ASP A 126 7.90 -8.23 -5.44
C ASP A 126 7.98 -7.77 -6.90
N ARG A 127 7.12 -6.84 -7.28
CA ARG A 127 7.04 -6.23 -8.61
C ARG A 127 7.74 -4.87 -8.70
N LEU A 128 8.36 -4.38 -7.63
CA LEU A 128 8.98 -3.06 -7.63
C LEU A 128 10.08 -2.94 -8.70
N PRO A 129 11.02 -3.90 -8.88
CA PRO A 129 12.02 -3.80 -9.94
C PRO A 129 11.40 -3.75 -11.34
N HIS A 130 10.30 -4.48 -11.55
CA HIS A 130 9.57 -4.47 -12.82
C HIS A 130 8.88 -3.12 -13.06
N TRP A 131 8.20 -2.59 -12.03
CA TRP A 131 7.59 -1.27 -12.09
C TRP A 131 8.61 -0.17 -12.40
N ILE A 132 9.80 -0.20 -11.78
CA ILE A 132 10.87 0.76 -12.09
C ILE A 132 11.26 0.67 -13.57
N LYS A 133 11.39 -0.54 -14.12
CA LYS A 133 11.74 -0.72 -15.54
C LYS A 133 10.70 -0.11 -16.48
N GLU A 134 9.42 -0.15 -16.13
CA GLU A 134 8.33 0.31 -17.00
C GLU A 134 7.96 1.78 -16.79
N HIS A 135 7.94 2.24 -15.53
CA HIS A 135 7.32 3.51 -15.16
C HIS A 135 8.28 4.56 -14.62
N TYR A 136 9.47 4.17 -14.13
CA TYR A 136 10.43 5.17 -13.64
C TYR A 136 11.05 5.94 -14.82
N ILE A 137 11.07 7.26 -14.68
CA ILE A 137 11.62 8.22 -15.64
C ILE A 137 12.73 9.01 -14.95
N GLY A 138 13.97 8.79 -15.37
CA GLY A 138 15.16 9.44 -14.85
C GLY A 138 16.41 8.87 -15.52
N ASP A 139 17.45 9.68 -15.69
CA ASP A 139 18.71 9.25 -16.32
C ASP A 139 19.44 8.18 -15.48
N ASP A 140 19.15 8.16 -14.17
CA ASP A 140 19.66 7.21 -13.18
C ASP A 140 18.89 5.88 -13.15
N LYS A 141 17.90 5.69 -14.04
CA LYS A 141 17.06 4.47 -14.10
C LYS A 141 17.84 3.15 -14.02
N PRO A 142 18.99 2.96 -14.71
CA PRO A 142 19.76 1.72 -14.58
C PRO A 142 20.23 1.49 -13.14
N LEU A 143 20.75 2.52 -12.47
CA LEU A 143 21.19 2.43 -11.07
C LEU A 143 20.02 2.10 -10.13
N VAL A 144 18.91 2.81 -10.28
CA VAL A 144 17.69 2.64 -9.49
C VAL A 144 17.13 1.23 -9.64
N TYR A 145 17.07 0.72 -10.86
CA TYR A 145 16.64 -0.64 -11.16
C TYR A 145 17.56 -1.68 -10.51
N HIS A 146 18.88 -1.56 -10.69
CA HIS A 146 19.82 -2.52 -10.12
C HIS A 146 19.82 -2.49 -8.59
N ALA A 147 19.67 -1.32 -7.97
CA ALA A 147 19.53 -1.20 -6.52
C ALA A 147 18.30 -1.97 -6.01
N ALA A 148 17.14 -1.81 -6.68
CA ALA A 148 15.93 -2.53 -6.34
C ALA A 148 16.08 -4.06 -6.48
N VAL A 149 16.77 -4.53 -7.53
CA VAL A 149 17.04 -5.96 -7.74
C VAL A 149 17.95 -6.51 -6.65
N VAL A 150 19.03 -5.80 -6.30
CA VAL A 150 19.97 -6.22 -5.25
C VAL A 150 19.27 -6.34 -3.90
N ASP A 151 18.52 -5.30 -3.50
CA ASP A 151 17.73 -5.30 -2.27
C ASP A 151 16.76 -6.49 -2.20
N TRP A 152 16.02 -6.73 -3.29
CA TRP A 152 15.05 -7.82 -3.37
C TRP A 152 15.70 -9.21 -3.30
N CYS A 153 16.80 -9.41 -4.04
CA CYS A 153 17.55 -10.65 -4.02
C CYS A 153 18.14 -10.93 -2.64
N TYR A 154 18.68 -9.91 -1.97
CA TYR A 154 19.24 -10.03 -0.63
C TYR A 154 18.20 -10.50 0.38
N LEU A 155 17.01 -9.87 0.40
CA LEU A 155 15.90 -10.28 1.26
C LEU A 155 15.51 -11.76 1.03
N HIS A 156 15.42 -12.18 -0.23
CA HIS A 156 15.08 -13.55 -0.57
C HIS A 156 16.13 -14.57 -0.13
N CYS A 157 17.41 -14.23 -0.24
CA CYS A 157 18.48 -15.09 0.27
C CYS A 157 18.39 -15.25 1.78
N GLN A 158 18.08 -14.19 2.53
CA GLN A 158 17.96 -14.26 3.99
C GLN A 158 16.81 -15.16 4.47
N ILE A 159 15.72 -15.25 3.70
CA ILE A 159 14.54 -16.04 4.06
C ILE A 159 14.68 -17.50 3.63
N ALA A 160 15.55 -17.78 2.66
CA ALA A 160 15.83 -19.12 2.18
C ALA A 160 16.90 -19.87 3.00
N ALA A 161 17.60 -19.19 3.91
CA ALA A 161 18.62 -19.73 4.82
C ALA A 161 18.01 -20.17 6.15
#